data_AF-O50283-F1
#
_entry.id   AF-O50283-F1
#
_cell.length_a   1.000
_cell.length_b   1.000
_cell.length_c   1.000
_cell.angle_alpha   90.00
_cell.angle_beta   90.00
_cell.angle_gamma   90.00
#
_symmetry.space_group_name_H-M   'P 1'
#
loop_
_entity.id
_entity.type
_entity.pdbx_description
1 polymer ?
#
loop_
_entity_poly.entity_id
_entity_poly.type
_entity_poly.pdbx_seq_one_letter_code
_entity_poly.pdbx_strand_id
1 'polypeptide(L)'
;VLKVKHIIVCGHYGCGGVNAAIDNPQLGLINNWLLHIRDLYFKHRSYLDQMPVEDRADKLGEINVAEQVYNLGNSTIMQNAWERGQDVEIHGVVYGIEDGRLEYLGIRSNSKETVEASYQKALSTILNPDNKLLCR
;
A
#
# COMPACT_ATOMS: atom_id res chain seq x y z
N VAL A 1 -0.84 15.07 -20.52
CA VAL A 1 -0.03 14.61 -21.67
C VAL A 1 -0.56 13.28 -22.22
N LEU A 2 -0.34 12.12 -21.61
CA LEU A 2 -0.78 10.82 -22.18
C LEU A 2 -2.25 10.45 -21.90
N LYS A 3 -2.91 11.13 -20.94
CA LYS A 3 -4.31 10.87 -20.53
C LYS A 3 -4.57 9.38 -20.21
N VAL A 4 -3.64 8.76 -19.48
CA VAL A 4 -3.84 7.38 -18.98
C VAL A 4 -5.12 7.33 -18.14
N LYS A 5 -5.84 6.22 -18.27
CA LYS A 5 -7.08 5.96 -17.53
C LYS A 5 -6.87 5.19 -16.24
N HIS A 6 -5.74 4.51 -16.11
CA HIS A 6 -5.46 3.64 -14.96
C HIS A 6 -4.05 3.92 -14.45
N ILE A 7 -3.94 4.05 -13.13
CA ILE A 7 -2.66 4.12 -12.42
C ILE A 7 -2.66 2.97 -11.42
N ILE A 8 -1.59 2.19 -11.40
CA ILE A 8 -1.48 1.02 -10.52
C ILE A 8 -0.30 1.23 -9.59
N VAL A 9 -0.55 1.13 -8.29
CA VAL A 9 0.48 0.95 -7.27
C VAL A 9 0.59 -0.54 -7.02
N CYS A 10 1.76 -1.11 -7.33
CA CYS A 10 2.03 -2.54 -7.19
C CYS A 10 3.08 -2.75 -6.10
N GLY A 11 2.70 -3.48 -5.04
CA GLY A 11 3.61 -3.98 -4.01
C GLY A 11 3.96 -5.44 -4.24
N HIS A 12 4.88 -5.97 -3.43
CA HIS A 12 5.29 -7.37 -3.51
C HIS A 12 5.80 -7.87 -2.16
N TYR A 13 5.68 -9.18 -1.93
CA TYR A 13 6.29 -9.85 -0.78
C TYR A 13 7.80 -9.95 -0.93
N GLY A 14 8.51 -10.15 0.19
CA GLY A 14 9.97 -10.22 0.22
C GLY A 14 10.66 -8.89 -0.11
N CYS A 15 10.02 -7.74 0.11
CA CYS A 15 10.59 -6.43 -0.21
C CYS A 15 11.68 -6.03 0.80
N GLY A 16 12.94 -5.94 0.33
CA GLY A 16 14.08 -5.54 1.17
C GLY A 16 13.93 -4.16 1.81
N GLY A 17 13.29 -3.20 1.14
CA GLY A 17 13.03 -1.87 1.70
C GLY A 17 12.01 -1.89 2.83
N VAL A 18 10.95 -2.69 2.71
CA VAL A 18 9.92 -2.85 3.75
C VAL A 18 10.49 -3.58 4.96
N ASN A 19 11.29 -4.63 4.75
CA ASN A 19 12.06 -5.30 5.81
C ASN A 19 12.93 -4.30 6.59
N ALA A 20 13.74 -3.51 5.86
CA ALA A 20 14.61 -2.52 6.48
C ALA A 20 13.83 -1.41 7.20
N ALA A 21 12.61 -1.08 6.77
CA ALA A 21 11.76 -0.12 7.48
C ALA A 21 11.29 -0.62 8.85
N ILE A 22 11.21 -1.95 9.06
CA ILE A 22 10.89 -2.58 10.35
C ILE A 22 12.16 -2.70 11.20
N ASP A 23 13.19 -3.37 10.67
CA ASP A 23 14.42 -3.72 11.40
C ASP A 23 15.32 -2.53 11.69
N ASN A 24 15.19 -1.45 10.91
CA ASN A 24 15.94 -0.21 11.02
C ASN A 24 17.49 -0.37 10.98
N PRO A 25 18.07 -1.14 10.04
CA PRO A 25 19.52 -1.21 9.87
C PRO A 25 20.09 0.13 9.40
N GLN A 26 21.35 0.40 9.73
CA GLN A 26 22.07 1.58 9.25
C GLN A 26 22.55 1.33 7.79
N LEU A 27 21.75 1.77 6.82
CA LEU A 27 22.00 1.61 5.38
C LEU A 27 22.44 2.91 4.69
N GLY A 28 22.60 3.99 5.46
CA GLY A 28 23.03 5.30 4.95
C GLY A 28 21.87 6.11 4.37
N LEU A 29 22.08 6.74 3.21
CA LEU A 29 21.14 7.73 2.65
C LEU A 29 19.71 7.18 2.45
N ILE A 30 19.60 5.90 2.07
CA ILE A 30 18.30 5.25 1.84
C ILE A 30 17.42 5.18 3.09
N ASN A 31 18.02 5.25 4.30
CA ASN A 31 17.24 5.24 5.53
C ASN A 31 16.22 6.39 5.56
N ASN A 32 16.59 7.58 5.07
CA ASN A 32 15.68 8.73 5.02
C ASN A 32 14.41 8.44 4.19
N TRP A 33 14.56 7.71 3.08
CA TRP A 33 13.43 7.29 2.26
C TRP A 33 12.54 6.28 2.98
N LEU A 34 13.17 5.32 3.66
CA LEU A 34 12.48 4.25 4.37
C LEU A 34 11.78 4.73 5.66
N LEU A 35 12.11 5.92 6.17
CA LEU A 35 11.39 6.52 7.30
C LEU A 35 9.90 6.66 7.01
N HIS A 36 9.50 6.96 5.77
CA HIS A 36 8.07 7.04 5.41
C HIS A 36 7.35 5.69 5.51
N ILE A 37 8.02 4.57 5.22
CA ILE A 37 7.46 3.23 5.42
C ILE A 37 7.49 2.88 6.91
N ARG A 38 8.51 3.35 7.64
CA ARG A 38 8.64 3.15 9.08
C ARG A 38 7.55 3.89 9.86
N ASP A 39 7.08 5.04 9.37
CA ASP A 39 5.90 5.73 9.93
C ASP A 39 4.67 4.82 9.87
N LEU A 40 4.47 4.09 8.76
CA LEU A 40 3.40 3.11 8.61
C LEU A 40 3.57 1.91 9.54
N TYR A 41 4.80 1.42 9.69
CA TYR A 41 5.13 0.38 10.66
C TYR A 41 4.68 0.79 12.07
N PHE A 42 5.04 2.01 12.52
CA PHE A 42 4.65 2.48 13.85
C PHE A 42 3.13 2.70 13.98
N LYS A 43 2.48 3.22 12.93
CA LYS A 43 1.02 3.41 12.89
C LYS A 43 0.27 2.08 13.09
N HIS A 44 0.76 0.99 12.53
CA HIS A 44 0.12 -0.33 12.56
C HIS A 44 0.83 -1.34 13.47
N ARG A 45 1.73 -0.87 14.33
CA ARG A 45 2.59 -1.75 15.14
C ARG A 45 1.81 -2.69 16.03
N SER A 46 0.72 -2.23 16.63
CA SER A 46 -0.13 -3.05 17.50
C SER A 46 -0.71 -4.28 16.80
N TYR A 47 -1.01 -4.17 15.50
CA TYR A 47 -1.47 -5.30 14.68
C TYR A 47 -0.29 -6.18 14.26
N LEU A 48 0.78 -5.57 13.74
CA LEU A 48 1.96 -6.29 13.24
C LEU A 48 2.67 -7.08 14.34
N ASP A 49 2.69 -6.58 15.58
CA ASP A 49 3.31 -7.27 16.72
C ASP A 49 2.56 -8.57 17.12
N GLN A 50 1.33 -8.78 16.63
CA GLN A 50 0.55 -10.02 16.81
C GLN A 50 0.83 -11.08 15.74
N MET A 51 1.58 -10.72 14.68
CA MET A 51 1.92 -11.62 13.58
C MET A 51 3.27 -12.32 13.80
N PRO A 52 3.49 -13.51 13.20
CA PRO A 52 4.81 -14.13 13.08
C PRO A 52 5.81 -13.13 12.48
N VAL A 53 7.04 -13.11 13.01
CA VAL A 53 8.04 -12.08 12.64
C VAL A 53 8.35 -12.10 11.16
N GLU A 54 8.43 -13.30 10.58
CA GLU A 54 8.64 -13.61 9.17
C GLU A 54 7.54 -13.05 8.24
N ASP A 55 6.33 -12.82 8.73
CA ASP A 55 5.18 -12.36 7.93
C ASP A 55 4.97 -10.84 8.02
N ARG A 56 5.58 -10.17 9.00
CA ARG A 56 5.33 -8.75 9.30
C ARG A 56 5.67 -7.84 8.13
N ALA A 57 6.78 -8.12 7.44
CA ALA A 57 7.21 -7.29 6.32
C ALA A 57 6.29 -7.44 5.11
N ASP A 58 5.84 -8.67 4.81
CA ASP A 58 4.88 -8.91 3.74
C ASP A 58 3.55 -8.22 4.05
N LYS A 59 3.07 -8.32 5.29
CA LYS A 59 1.88 -7.59 5.75
C LYS A 59 2.05 -6.08 5.63
N LEU A 60 3.18 -5.53 6.07
CA LEU A 60 3.46 -4.11 5.94
C LEU A 60 3.55 -3.70 4.46
N GLY A 61 3.99 -4.59 3.57
CA GLY A 61 3.94 -4.42 2.12
C GLY A 61 2.52 -4.19 1.61
N GLU A 62 1.55 -4.97 2.08
CA GLU A 62 0.13 -4.78 1.74
C GLU A 62 -0.40 -3.43 2.25
N ILE A 63 -0.14 -3.11 3.52
CA ILE A 63 -0.53 -1.83 4.14
C ILE A 63 0.08 -0.67 3.34
N ASN A 64 1.35 -0.76 2.99
CA ASN A 64 2.06 0.26 2.24
C ASN A 64 1.40 0.51 0.87
N VAL A 65 0.94 -0.52 0.15
CA VAL A 65 0.20 -0.30 -1.10
C VAL A 65 -1.08 0.50 -0.86
N ALA A 66 -1.87 0.16 0.16
CA ALA A 66 -3.09 0.89 0.48
C ALA A 66 -2.82 2.36 0.82
N GLU A 67 -1.80 2.62 1.63
CA GLU A 67 -1.37 3.96 2.02
C GLU A 67 -0.86 4.77 0.82
N GLN A 68 -0.08 4.16 -0.08
CA GLN A 68 0.40 4.86 -1.27
C GLN A 68 -0.70 5.13 -2.29
N VAL A 69 -1.72 4.26 -2.42
CA VAL A 69 -2.91 4.59 -3.22
C VAL A 69 -3.68 5.75 -2.59
N TYR A 70 -3.82 5.78 -1.26
CA TYR A 70 -4.45 6.89 -0.55
C TYR A 70 -3.68 8.20 -0.76
N ASN A 71 -2.35 8.19 -0.63
CA ASN A 71 -1.48 9.33 -0.90
C ASN A 71 -1.62 9.81 -2.36
N LEU A 72 -1.61 8.89 -3.32
CA LEU A 72 -1.78 9.22 -4.73
C LEU A 72 -3.15 9.85 -5.01
N GLY A 73 -4.22 9.28 -4.44
CA GLY A 73 -5.58 9.83 -4.54
C GLY A 73 -5.69 11.25 -3.98
N ASN A 74 -4.98 11.55 -2.88
CA ASN A 74 -4.97 12.87 -2.26
C ASN A 74 -3.98 13.87 -2.90
N SER A 75 -3.16 13.44 -3.87
CA SER A 75 -2.24 14.33 -4.56
C SER A 75 -2.99 15.42 -5.36
N THR A 76 -2.38 16.60 -5.47
CA THR A 76 -2.94 17.71 -6.27
C THR A 76 -3.20 17.30 -7.73
N ILE A 77 -2.38 16.38 -8.27
CA ILE A 77 -2.51 15.87 -9.63
C ILE A 77 -3.83 15.11 -9.81
N MET A 78 -4.13 14.17 -8.90
CA MET A 78 -5.34 13.35 -8.96
C MET A 78 -6.59 14.16 -8.62
N GLN A 79 -6.51 14.98 -7.57
CA GLN A 79 -7.60 15.88 -7.17
C GLN A 79 -8.02 16.80 -8.33
N ASN A 80 -7.05 17.44 -9.00
CA ASN A 80 -7.33 18.29 -10.16
C ASN A 80 -7.82 17.49 -11.38
N ALA A 81 -7.45 16.21 -11.51
CA ALA A 81 -7.91 15.35 -12.60
C ALA A 81 -9.38 14.98 -12.47
N TRP A 82 -9.79 14.56 -11.27
CA TRP A 82 -11.19 14.28 -10.99
C TRP A 82 -12.05 15.53 -11.02
N GLU A 83 -11.54 16.67 -10.51
CA GLU A 83 -12.28 17.94 -10.51
C GLU A 83 -12.61 18.44 -11.92
N ARG A 84 -11.69 18.28 -12.88
CA ARG A 84 -11.95 18.61 -14.30
C ARG A 84 -12.73 17.52 -15.06
N GLY A 85 -13.23 16.49 -14.37
CA GLY A 85 -13.97 15.39 -14.96
C GLY A 85 -13.13 14.45 -15.86
N GLN A 86 -11.81 14.39 -15.66
CA GLN A 86 -11.00 13.44 -16.42
C GLN A 86 -11.26 12.01 -15.92
N ASP A 87 -11.55 11.11 -16.87
CA ASP A 87 -11.70 9.67 -16.64
C ASP A 87 -10.35 9.02 -16.28
N VAL A 88 -10.09 8.86 -14.98
CA VAL A 88 -8.88 8.22 -14.45
C VAL A 88 -9.17 7.53 -13.12
N GLU A 89 -8.62 6.32 -12.95
CA GLU A 89 -8.78 5.49 -11.76
C GLU A 89 -7.42 5.08 -11.19
N ILE A 90 -7.37 4.83 -9.87
CA ILE A 90 -6.21 4.31 -9.17
C ILE A 90 -6.53 2.93 -8.61
N HIS A 91 -5.56 2.02 -8.72
CA HIS A 91 -5.63 0.65 -8.25
C HIS A 91 -4.45 0.31 -7.35
N GLY A 92 -4.69 -0.52 -6.34
CA GLY A 92 -3.67 -1.13 -5.50
C GLY A 92 -3.65 -2.64 -5.66
N VAL A 93 -2.49 -3.19 -6.00
CA VAL A 93 -2.27 -4.63 -6.15
C VAL A 93 -1.01 -5.05 -5.41
N VAL A 94 -0.98 -6.32 -5.00
CA VAL A 94 0.18 -6.94 -4.36
C VAL A 94 0.33 -8.37 -4.90
N TYR A 95 1.52 -8.94 -4.86
CA TYR A 95 1.73 -10.34 -5.22
C TYR A 95 2.77 -11.01 -4.32
N GLY A 96 2.62 -12.32 -4.14
CA GLY A 96 3.59 -13.21 -3.52
C GLY A 96 4.64 -13.68 -4.53
N ILE A 97 5.89 -13.86 -4.09
CA ILE A 97 6.97 -14.33 -4.97
C ILE A 97 6.77 -15.81 -5.36
N GLU A 98 6.01 -16.58 -4.58
CA GLU A 98 5.79 -18.01 -4.82
C GLU A 98 5.12 -18.29 -6.18
N ASP A 99 4.17 -17.46 -6.58
CA ASP A 99 3.37 -17.69 -7.79
C ASP A 99 3.18 -16.47 -8.70
N GLY A 100 3.56 -15.27 -8.24
CA GLY A 100 3.42 -14.03 -9.02
C GLY A 100 1.97 -13.63 -9.30
N ARG A 101 0.98 -14.20 -8.61
CA ARG A 101 -0.43 -13.87 -8.83
C ARG A 101 -0.75 -12.53 -8.17
N LEU A 102 -1.31 -11.62 -8.98
CA LEU A 102 -1.77 -10.32 -8.51
C LEU A 102 -3.03 -10.48 -7.67
N GLU A 103 -2.94 -10.08 -6.42
CA GLU A 103 -4.08 -9.90 -5.52
C GLU A 103 -4.52 -8.44 -5.56
N TYR A 104 -5.83 -8.24 -5.75
CA TYR A 104 -6.41 -6.91 -5.82
C TYR A 104 -6.87 -6.48 -4.42
N LEU A 105 -6.30 -5.39 -3.88
CA LEU A 105 -6.56 -4.95 -2.50
C LEU A 105 -7.92 -4.21 -2.34
N GLY A 106 -8.86 -4.42 -3.26
CA GLY A 106 -10.18 -3.79 -3.25
C GLY A 106 -10.17 -2.27 -3.53
N ILE A 107 -9.03 -1.71 -3.91
CA ILE A 107 -8.84 -0.27 -4.03
C ILE A 107 -9.22 0.20 -5.42
N ARG A 108 -10.43 0.72 -5.61
CA ARG A 108 -10.83 1.41 -6.83
C ARG A 108 -11.27 2.81 -6.48
N SER A 109 -10.37 3.77 -6.68
CA SER A 109 -10.66 5.19 -6.46
C SER A 109 -10.80 5.87 -7.81
N ASN A 110 -11.99 6.37 -8.12
CA ASN A 110 -12.30 7.04 -9.39
C ASN A 110 -12.84 8.47 -9.19
N SER A 111 -12.88 8.95 -7.95
CA SER A 111 -13.32 10.29 -7.59
C SER A 111 -12.78 10.68 -6.22
N LYS A 112 -12.91 11.96 -5.85
CA LYS A 112 -12.50 12.46 -4.54
C LYS A 112 -13.26 11.76 -3.40
N GLU A 113 -14.54 11.47 -3.62
CA GLU A 113 -15.46 10.87 -2.64
C GLU A 113 -15.16 9.40 -2.40
N THR A 114 -14.61 8.69 -3.38
CA THR A 114 -14.34 7.24 -3.29
C THR A 114 -12.98 6.92 -2.69
N VAL A 115 -12.05 7.88 -2.58
CA VAL A 115 -10.71 7.66 -2.04
C VAL A 115 -10.76 7.13 -0.62
N GLU A 116 -11.47 7.82 0.28
CA GLU A 116 -11.55 7.45 1.70
C GLU A 116 -12.22 6.08 1.87
N ALA A 117 -13.37 5.87 1.23
CA ALA A 117 -14.10 4.61 1.31
C ALA A 117 -13.28 3.42 0.78
N SER A 118 -12.52 3.62 -0.30
CA SER A 118 -11.64 2.58 -0.86
C SER A 118 -10.48 2.26 0.05
N TYR A 119 -9.88 3.28 0.69
CA TYR A 119 -8.81 3.10 1.65
C TYR A 119 -9.26 2.35 2.90
N GLN A 120 -10.41 2.71 3.48
CA GLN A 120 -10.98 2.00 4.64
C GLN A 120 -11.28 0.54 4.31
N LYS A 121 -11.84 0.27 3.12
CA LYS A 121 -12.10 -1.10 2.66
C LYS A 121 -10.81 -1.91 2.44
N ALA A 122 -9.76 -1.26 1.92
CA ALA A 122 -8.47 -1.91 1.73
C ALA A 122 -7.88 -2.33 3.08
N LEU A 123 -7.83 -1.39 4.03
CA LEU A 123 -7.29 -1.66 5.36
C LEU A 123 -8.10 -2.70 6.13
N SER A 124 -9.44 -2.73 6.01
CA SER A 124 -10.23 -3.78 6.67
C SER A 124 -9.95 -5.18 6.10
N THR A 125 -9.60 -5.27 4.82
CA THR A 125 -9.20 -6.53 4.17
C THR A 125 -7.79 -6.95 4.61
N ILE A 126 -6.86 -6.00 4.62
CA ILE A 126 -5.45 -6.22 4.97
C ILE A 126 -5.29 -6.54 6.46
N LEU A 127 -5.97 -5.78 7.32
CA LEU A 127 -5.97 -5.93 8.79
C LEU A 127 -7.06 -6.91 9.24
N ASN A 128 -7.13 -8.07 8.59
CA ASN A 128 -8.11 -9.10 8.89
C ASN A 128 -7.89 -9.68 10.30
N PRO A 129 -8.96 -10.12 10.99
CA PRO A 129 -8.86 -10.64 12.36
C PRO A 129 -8.07 -11.94 12.47
N ASP A 130 -7.88 -12.66 11.36
CA ASP A 130 -7.13 -13.92 11.32
C ASP A 130 -5.62 -13.71 11.25
N ASN A 131 -5.14 -12.46 11.14
CA ASN A 131 -3.73 -12.10 11.01
C ASN A 131 -3.03 -12.80 9.83
N LYS A 132 -3.76 -13.09 8.75
CA LYS A 132 -3.25 -13.80 7.57
C LYS A 132 -2.76 -12.86 6.48
N LEU A 133 -1.73 -13.30 5.76
CA LEU A 133 -1.31 -12.70 4.49
C LEU A 133 -2.35 -12.99 3.40
N LEU A 134 -2.40 -12.11 2.39
CA LEU A 134 -3.37 -12.23 1.29
C LEU A 134 -2.85 -13.07 0.12
N CYS A 135 -1.53 -13.19 -0.06
CA CYS A 135 -0.91 -13.86 -1.21
C CYS A 135 -0.08 -15.11 -0.84
N ARG A 136 -0.14 -15.59 0.41
CA ARG A 136 0.45 -16.87 0.84
C ARG A 136 -0.21 -17.42 2.11
#